data_AF-A0A7U7J3Y7-F1
#
_entry.id   AF-A0A7U7J3Y7-F1
#
_cell.length_a   1.000
_cell.length_b   1.000
_cell.length_c   1.000
_cell.angle_alpha   90.00
_cell.angle_beta   90.00
_cell.angle_gamma   90.00
#
_symmetry.space_group_name_H-M   'P 1'
#
loop_
_entity.id
_entity.type
_entity.pdbx_description
1 polymer ?
#
loop_
_entity_poly.entity_id
_entity_poly.type
_entity_poly.pdbx_seq_one_letter_code
_entity_poly.pdbx_strand_id
1 'polypeptide(L)'
;MTLFHPATGQVRVKGVTHSPNTVLHPWFEQELTAIIAALPLLNPGSDAVAHRATWTRWQAGLSTRFTLLETLPPLRLLLILDHLAGHKSAVFVGWLMTHGIMPLYTPLSGSWLNRAESIQRILGDRALAGQHPESPAQLIEGLEAVARGWNAHPTPFVWAGQRALRRQRARERRYILSGSGATSYPPIPNPGVDLNGDKQTV
;
A
#
# COMPACT_ATOMS: atom_id res chain seq x y z
N MET A 1 7.73 6.72 -10.61
CA MET A 1 7.09 5.39 -10.46
C MET A 1 7.30 4.89 -9.04
N THR A 2 6.35 4.12 -8.48
CA THR A 2 6.35 3.74 -7.06
C THR A 2 5.78 2.34 -6.87
N LEU A 3 6.46 1.53 -6.06
CA LEU A 3 5.99 0.23 -5.58
C LEU A 3 6.12 0.22 -4.06
N PHE A 4 5.02 -0.05 -3.37
CA PHE A 4 4.95 0.05 -1.92
C PHE A 4 4.62 -1.30 -1.31
N HIS A 5 5.42 -1.77 -0.36
CA HIS A 5 5.16 -2.99 0.40
C HIS A 5 4.48 -2.62 1.73
N PRO A 6 3.14 -2.74 1.84
CA PRO A 6 2.45 -2.07 2.92
C PRO A 6 2.69 -2.68 4.30
N ALA A 7 3.04 -3.97 4.38
CA ALA A 7 3.28 -4.66 5.64
C ALA A 7 4.61 -4.28 6.30
N THR A 8 5.64 -3.95 5.52
CA THR A 8 6.92 -3.45 6.07
C THR A 8 7.02 -1.93 6.00
N GLY A 9 6.18 -1.29 5.18
CA GLY A 9 6.28 0.13 4.90
C GLY A 9 7.39 0.50 3.91
N GLN A 10 8.13 -0.46 3.37
CA GLN A 10 9.20 -0.18 2.41
C GLN A 10 8.63 0.30 1.07
N VAL A 11 9.36 1.19 0.41
CA VAL A 11 8.99 1.76 -0.88
C VAL A 11 10.14 1.67 -1.88
N ARG A 12 9.86 1.23 -3.11
CA ARG A 12 10.77 1.31 -4.25
C ARG A 12 10.30 2.44 -5.15
N VAL A 13 11.18 3.39 -5.44
CA VAL A 13 10.88 4.59 -6.23
C VAL A 13 11.90 4.72 -7.34
N LYS A 14 11.41 5.11 -8.51
CA LYS A 14 12.24 5.56 -9.64
C LYS A 14 11.65 6.83 -10.20
N GLY A 15 12.40 7.92 -10.16
CA GLY A 15 12.04 9.17 -10.79
C GLY A 15 12.14 9.03 -12.31
N VAL A 16 11.10 9.49 -13.01
CA VAL A 16 11.04 9.52 -14.46
C VAL A 16 10.30 10.79 -14.88
N THR A 17 10.66 11.36 -16.02
CA THR A 17 9.97 12.53 -16.57
C THR A 17 8.63 12.14 -17.19
N HIS A 18 8.54 10.93 -17.76
CA HIS A 18 7.32 10.32 -18.30
C HIS A 18 7.32 8.81 -18.00
N SER A 19 6.12 8.23 -17.86
CA SER A 19 5.95 6.80 -17.55
C SER A 19 5.01 6.10 -18.53
N PRO A 20 5.34 6.04 -19.85
CA PRO A 20 4.62 5.17 -20.77
C PRO A 20 4.83 3.70 -20.38
N ASN A 21 4.00 2.80 -20.92
CA ASN A 21 4.13 1.35 -20.65
C ASN A 21 5.52 0.79 -20.97
N THR A 22 6.19 1.33 -22.00
CA THR A 22 7.56 0.96 -22.39
C THR A 22 8.62 1.29 -21.34
N VAL A 23 8.32 2.19 -20.39
CA VAL A 23 9.18 2.50 -19.23
C VAL A 23 8.66 1.79 -17.98
N LEU A 24 7.34 1.76 -17.82
CA LEU A 24 6.67 1.29 -16.61
C LEU A 24 6.71 -0.24 -16.46
N HIS A 25 6.43 -1.00 -17.51
CA HIS A 25 6.41 -2.47 -17.45
C HIS A 25 7.81 -3.04 -17.18
N PRO A 26 8.88 -2.65 -17.91
CA PRO A 26 10.22 -3.18 -17.60
C PRO A 26 10.67 -2.85 -16.18
N TRP A 27 10.32 -1.67 -15.67
CA TRP A 27 10.62 -1.32 -14.28
C TRP A 27 9.85 -2.20 -13.28
N PHE A 28 8.55 -2.42 -13.48
CA PHE A 28 7.81 -3.36 -12.63
C PHE A 28 8.38 -4.77 -12.69
N GLU A 29 8.69 -5.28 -13.87
CA GLU A 29 9.24 -6.62 -14.06
C GLU A 29 10.55 -6.78 -13.28
N GLN A 30 11.44 -5.80 -13.37
CA GLN A 30 12.70 -5.77 -12.61
C GLN A 30 12.46 -5.77 -11.09
N GLU A 31 11.64 -4.86 -10.58
CA GLU A 31 11.41 -4.72 -9.14
C GLU A 31 10.68 -5.94 -8.55
N LEU A 32 9.67 -6.46 -9.25
CA LEU A 32 8.89 -7.62 -8.81
C LEU A 32 9.72 -8.90 -8.85
N THR A 33 10.60 -9.06 -9.83
CA THR A 33 11.55 -10.17 -9.88
C THR A 33 12.47 -10.14 -8.66
N ALA A 34 13.02 -8.97 -8.32
CA ALA A 34 13.87 -8.81 -7.13
C ALA A 34 13.10 -9.10 -5.83
N ILE A 35 11.82 -8.71 -5.75
CA ILE A 35 10.96 -9.03 -4.60
C ILE A 35 10.73 -10.54 -4.49
N ILE A 36 10.37 -11.21 -5.60
CA ILE A 36 10.10 -12.64 -5.60
C ILE A 36 11.33 -13.44 -5.18
N ALA A 37 12.51 -13.06 -5.68
CA ALA A 37 13.78 -13.69 -5.34
C ALA A 37 14.11 -13.60 -3.83
N ALA A 38 13.65 -12.54 -3.16
CA ALA A 38 13.85 -12.35 -1.72
C ALA A 38 12.78 -13.03 -0.84
N LEU A 39 11.67 -13.51 -1.43
CA LEU A 39 10.63 -14.21 -0.69
C LEU A 39 11.07 -15.65 -0.35
N PRO A 40 10.64 -16.21 0.81
CA PRO A 40 10.95 -17.58 1.19
C PRO A 40 10.62 -18.58 0.09
N LEU A 41 11.40 -19.66 0.02
CA LEU A 41 11.10 -20.78 -0.86
C LEU A 41 9.76 -21.39 -0.46
N LEU A 42 8.99 -21.80 -1.46
CA LEU A 42 7.73 -22.49 -1.21
C LEU A 42 8.00 -23.96 -0.94
N ASN A 43 7.13 -24.56 -0.14
CA ASN A 43 7.19 -25.99 0.13
C ASN A 43 7.01 -26.76 -1.20
N PRO A 44 7.90 -27.70 -1.54
CA PRO A 44 7.88 -28.42 -2.82
C PRO A 44 6.73 -29.42 -2.99
N GLY A 45 5.76 -29.45 -2.06
CA GLY A 45 4.65 -30.41 -2.04
C GLY A 45 3.31 -29.89 -2.55
N SER A 46 3.21 -28.65 -3.03
CA SER A 46 1.96 -28.14 -3.61
C SER A 46 1.81 -28.63 -5.04
N ASP A 47 0.71 -29.33 -5.33
CA ASP A 47 0.41 -29.81 -6.68
C ASP A 47 -0.26 -28.73 -7.56
N ALA A 48 -0.40 -29.03 -8.85
CA ALA A 48 -1.00 -28.11 -9.82
C ALA A 48 -2.49 -27.78 -9.50
N VAL A 49 -3.20 -28.69 -8.84
CA VAL A 49 -4.60 -28.50 -8.44
C VAL A 49 -4.68 -27.44 -7.34
N ALA A 50 -3.80 -27.51 -6.34
CA ALA A 50 -3.71 -26.52 -5.26
C ALA A 50 -3.33 -25.12 -5.77
N HIS A 51 -2.40 -25.03 -6.74
CA HIS A 51 -2.08 -23.78 -7.40
C HIS A 51 -3.34 -23.19 -8.06
N ARG A 52 -3.98 -23.96 -8.96
CA ARG A 52 -5.17 -23.51 -9.68
C ARG A 52 -6.28 -23.06 -8.73
N ALA A 53 -6.56 -23.83 -7.67
CA ALA A 53 -7.56 -23.47 -6.67
C ALA A 53 -7.25 -22.12 -5.99
N THR A 54 -5.99 -21.86 -5.66
CA THR A 54 -5.55 -20.58 -5.06
C THR A 54 -5.77 -19.40 -6.00
N TRP A 55 -5.38 -19.53 -7.27
CA TRP A 55 -5.60 -18.51 -8.30
C TRP A 55 -7.10 -18.25 -8.54
N THR A 56 -7.90 -19.31 -8.69
CA THR A 56 -9.34 -19.21 -8.88
C THR A 56 -10.03 -18.54 -7.70
N ARG A 57 -9.63 -18.84 -6.46
CA ARG A 57 -10.18 -18.20 -5.26
C ARG A 57 -10.00 -16.68 -5.28
N TRP A 58 -8.82 -16.20 -5.67
CA TRP A 58 -8.56 -14.76 -5.78
C TRP A 58 -9.32 -14.11 -6.94
N GLN A 59 -9.48 -14.80 -8.08
CA GLN A 59 -10.30 -14.29 -9.17
C GLN A 59 -11.80 -14.25 -8.87
N ALA A 60 -12.29 -15.11 -7.97
CA ALA A 60 -13.71 -15.20 -7.67
C ALA A 60 -14.30 -13.84 -7.24
N GLY A 61 -13.53 -13.04 -6.50
CA GLY A 61 -13.92 -11.71 -6.02
C GLY A 61 -13.73 -10.56 -7.02
N LEU A 62 -13.21 -10.82 -8.23
CA LEU A 62 -13.00 -9.78 -9.24
C LEU A 62 -14.25 -9.59 -10.10
N SER A 63 -14.67 -8.33 -10.28
CA SER A 63 -15.75 -7.96 -11.22
C SER A 63 -15.35 -8.15 -12.69
N THR A 64 -14.05 -8.07 -12.99
CA THR A 64 -13.49 -8.37 -14.31
C THR A 64 -12.39 -9.40 -14.13
N ARG A 65 -12.57 -10.57 -14.73
CA ARG A 65 -11.62 -11.68 -14.67
C ARG A 65 -10.79 -11.72 -15.95
N PHE A 66 -9.56 -12.16 -15.82
CA PHE A 66 -8.68 -12.48 -16.96
C PHE A 66 -8.54 -13.99 -17.07
N THR A 67 -8.28 -14.49 -18.28
CA THR A 67 -8.07 -15.92 -18.50
C THR A 67 -6.78 -16.37 -17.80
N LEU A 68 -6.90 -17.38 -16.95
CA LEU A 68 -5.74 -18.00 -16.31
C LEU A 68 -4.94 -18.83 -17.32
N LEU A 69 -3.62 -18.88 -17.15
CA LEU A 69 -2.77 -19.81 -17.89
C LEU A 69 -3.18 -21.26 -17.65
N GLU A 70 -2.86 -22.13 -18.60
CA GLU A 70 -3.09 -23.57 -18.49
C GLU A 70 -2.27 -24.20 -17.36
N THR A 71 -0.99 -23.81 -17.28
CA THR A 71 -0.10 -24.16 -16.18
C THR A 71 0.13 -22.94 -15.31
N LEU A 72 -0.21 -23.03 -14.02
CA LEU A 72 -0.05 -21.94 -13.07
C LEU A 72 1.06 -22.26 -12.07
N PRO A 73 2.02 -21.34 -11.88
CA PRO A 73 2.97 -21.44 -10.78
C PRO A 73 2.22 -21.23 -9.46
N PRO A 74 2.84 -21.59 -8.32
CA PRO A 74 2.30 -21.19 -7.03
C PRO A 74 2.20 -19.67 -6.94
N LEU A 75 1.11 -19.19 -6.33
CA LEU A 75 0.91 -17.77 -6.12
C LEU A 75 1.87 -17.26 -5.03
N ARG A 76 2.71 -16.30 -5.40
CA ARG A 76 3.77 -15.69 -4.56
C ARG A 76 3.41 -14.31 -4.06
N LEU A 77 2.72 -13.51 -4.87
CA LEU A 77 2.50 -12.09 -4.61
C LEU A 77 1.13 -11.62 -5.11
N LEU A 78 0.52 -10.71 -4.37
CA LEU A 78 -0.65 -9.94 -4.82
C LEU A 78 -0.20 -8.53 -5.17
N LEU A 79 -0.39 -8.13 -6.42
CA LEU A 79 -0.02 -6.81 -6.91
C LEU A 79 -1.27 -5.96 -7.06
N ILE A 80 -1.41 -4.92 -6.24
CA ILE A 80 -2.53 -3.99 -6.33
C ILE A 80 -2.13 -2.82 -7.23
N LEU A 81 -2.81 -2.68 -8.37
CA LEU A 81 -2.61 -1.62 -9.35
C LEU A 81 -3.82 -0.68 -9.36
N ASP A 82 -3.60 0.57 -9.73
CA ASP A 82 -4.72 1.46 -10.02
C ASP A 82 -5.39 1.07 -11.36
N HIS A 83 -6.55 1.64 -11.63
CA HIS A 83 -7.35 1.30 -12.82
C HIS A 83 -6.91 2.09 -14.07
N LEU A 84 -5.62 2.43 -14.21
CA LEU A 84 -5.10 3.02 -15.44
C LEU A 84 -5.04 1.96 -16.56
N ALA A 85 -5.50 2.31 -17.76
CA ALA A 85 -5.56 1.38 -18.90
C ALA A 85 -4.20 0.74 -19.23
N GLY A 86 -3.11 1.47 -18.99
CA GLY A 86 -1.74 1.00 -19.22
C GLY A 86 -1.33 -0.24 -18.42
N HIS A 87 -1.95 -0.48 -17.26
CA HIS A 87 -1.67 -1.63 -16.39
C HIS A 87 -2.35 -2.94 -16.83
N LYS A 88 -3.09 -2.93 -17.94
CA LYS A 88 -3.94 -4.05 -18.39
C LYS A 88 -3.49 -4.70 -19.70
N SER A 89 -2.24 -4.48 -20.13
CA SER A 89 -1.75 -5.14 -21.35
C SER A 89 -1.73 -6.66 -21.15
N ALA A 90 -2.19 -7.41 -22.14
CA ALA A 90 -2.22 -8.89 -22.06
C ALA A 90 -0.81 -9.47 -21.85
N VAL A 91 0.21 -8.87 -22.47
CA VAL A 91 1.62 -9.25 -22.31
C VAL A 91 2.07 -9.11 -20.86
N PHE A 92 1.81 -7.97 -20.22
CA PHE A 92 2.22 -7.73 -18.84
C PHE A 92 1.45 -8.63 -17.86
N VAL A 93 0.13 -8.79 -18.05
CA VAL A 93 -0.68 -9.70 -17.22
C VAL A 93 -0.22 -11.15 -17.37
N GLY A 94 0.13 -11.58 -18.58
CA GLY A 94 0.73 -12.88 -18.84
C GLY A 94 2.05 -13.08 -18.11
N TRP A 95 2.94 -12.07 -18.18
CA TRP A 95 4.20 -12.08 -17.46
C TRP A 95 4.01 -12.20 -15.94
N LEU A 96 3.08 -11.42 -15.36
CA LEU A 96 2.75 -11.50 -13.94
C LEU A 96 2.30 -12.91 -13.54
N MET A 97 1.44 -13.54 -14.36
CA MET A 97 0.98 -14.91 -14.10
C MET A 97 2.12 -15.92 -14.08
N THR A 98 3.01 -15.88 -15.07
CA THR A 98 4.19 -16.78 -15.16
C THR A 98 5.12 -16.63 -13.95
N HIS A 99 5.13 -15.48 -13.30
CA HIS A 99 5.96 -15.21 -12.13
C HIS A 99 5.24 -15.42 -10.79
N GLY A 100 4.04 -16.00 -10.78
CA GLY A 100 3.32 -16.23 -9.53
C GLY A 100 2.69 -14.96 -8.95
N ILE A 101 2.37 -13.95 -9.77
CA ILE A 101 1.84 -12.66 -9.32
C ILE A 101 0.38 -12.49 -9.76
N MET A 102 -0.52 -12.31 -8.81
CA MET A 102 -1.93 -11.98 -9.08
C MET A 102 -2.11 -10.46 -9.17
N PRO A 103 -2.41 -9.89 -10.35
CA PRO A 103 -2.83 -8.50 -10.45
C PRO A 103 -4.25 -8.32 -9.89
N LEU A 104 -4.41 -7.34 -9.02
CA LEU A 104 -5.67 -6.85 -8.48
C LEU A 104 -5.78 -5.36 -8.84
N TYR A 105 -6.94 -4.92 -9.31
CA TYR A 105 -7.16 -3.53 -9.68
C TYR A 105 -8.06 -2.84 -8.66
N THR A 106 -7.70 -1.63 -8.24
CA THR A 106 -8.60 -0.83 -7.41
C THR A 106 -9.88 -0.53 -8.19
N PRO A 107 -11.07 -0.59 -7.57
CA PRO A 107 -12.32 -0.26 -8.27
C PRO A 107 -12.31 1.21 -8.70
N LEU A 108 -13.10 1.53 -9.74
CA LEU A 108 -13.39 2.91 -10.09
C LEU A 108 -13.94 3.63 -8.85
N SER A 109 -13.49 4.87 -8.60
CA SER A 109 -13.76 5.64 -7.37
C SER A 109 -13.18 5.05 -6.05
N GLY A 110 -12.35 4.02 -6.14
CA GLY A 110 -11.72 3.33 -5.02
C GLY A 110 -10.35 3.85 -4.60
N SER A 111 -9.97 5.09 -4.95
CA SER A 111 -8.62 5.64 -4.67
C SER A 111 -8.22 5.56 -3.20
N TRP A 112 -9.19 5.61 -2.28
CA TRP A 112 -8.94 5.44 -0.84
C TRP A 112 -8.35 4.07 -0.44
N LEU A 113 -8.45 3.04 -1.30
CA LEU A 113 -7.79 1.75 -1.11
C LEU A 113 -6.33 1.77 -1.58
N ASN A 114 -5.95 2.71 -2.44
CA ASN A 114 -4.62 2.82 -3.01
C ASN A 114 -3.64 3.37 -1.96
N ARG A 115 -2.94 2.45 -1.28
CA ARG A 115 -1.91 2.83 -0.31
C ARG A 115 -0.66 3.41 -0.97
N ALA A 116 -0.39 3.09 -2.24
CA ALA A 116 0.73 3.67 -2.96
C ALA A 116 0.55 5.19 -3.11
N GLU A 117 -0.67 5.66 -3.36
CA GLU A 117 -1.01 7.10 -3.40
C GLU A 117 -0.76 7.78 -2.04
N SER A 118 -1.05 7.09 -0.94
CA SER A 118 -0.80 7.63 0.41
C SER A 118 0.69 7.84 0.68
N ILE A 119 1.55 6.87 0.33
CA ILE A 119 3.00 7.03 0.50
C ILE A 119 3.56 8.03 -0.51
N GLN A 120 3.07 8.06 -1.76
CA GLN A 120 3.46 9.07 -2.76
C GLN A 120 3.24 10.48 -2.25
N ARG A 121 2.08 10.75 -1.63
CA ARG A 121 1.79 12.05 -1.03
C ARG A 121 2.78 12.38 0.10
N ILE A 122 3.05 11.43 1.01
CA ILE A 122 4.01 11.66 2.11
C ILE A 122 5.41 11.98 1.57
N LEU A 123 5.88 11.23 0.56
CA LEU A 123 7.18 11.46 -0.04
C LEU A 123 7.23 12.80 -0.79
N GLY A 124 6.17 13.12 -1.53
CA GLY A 124 6.04 14.39 -2.25
C GLY A 124 6.03 15.59 -1.30
N ASP A 125 5.19 15.55 -0.26
CA ASP A 125 5.09 16.61 0.76
C ASP A 125 6.47 16.86 1.41
N ARG A 126 7.22 15.79 1.74
CA ARG A 126 8.56 15.90 2.33
C ARG A 126 9.63 16.39 1.36
N ALA A 127 9.57 15.97 0.09
CA ALA A 127 10.54 16.38 -0.93
C ALA A 127 10.36 17.85 -1.34
N LEU A 128 9.14 18.37 -1.25
CA LEU A 128 8.80 19.74 -1.66
C LEU A 128 8.76 20.73 -0.48
N ALA A 129 8.75 20.27 0.76
CA ALA A 129 8.67 21.15 1.94
C ALA A 129 9.85 22.13 1.99
N GLY A 130 9.56 23.41 1.72
CA GLY A 130 10.55 24.48 1.72
C GLY A 130 11.58 24.42 0.59
N GLN A 131 11.34 23.60 -0.44
CA GLN A 131 12.22 23.45 -1.60
C GLN A 131 11.60 24.10 -2.84
N HIS A 132 12.45 24.67 -3.70
CA HIS A 132 12.05 25.26 -4.99
C HIS A 132 12.87 24.64 -6.12
N PRO A 133 12.56 23.40 -6.53
CA PRO A 133 13.30 22.75 -7.60
C PRO A 133 13.05 23.46 -8.93
N GLU A 134 14.13 23.75 -9.64
CA GLU A 134 14.15 24.49 -10.91
C GLU A 134 14.18 23.56 -12.12
N SER A 135 14.28 22.25 -11.90
CA SER A 135 14.31 21.25 -12.96
C SER A 135 13.65 19.92 -12.57
N PRO A 136 13.19 19.13 -13.56
CA PRO A 136 12.74 17.76 -13.33
C PRO A 136 13.81 16.87 -12.67
N ALA A 137 15.08 17.10 -12.95
CA ALA A 137 16.19 16.33 -12.37
C ALA A 137 16.28 16.56 -10.85
N GLN A 138 16.21 17.81 -10.40
CA GLN A 138 16.20 18.15 -8.97
C GLN A 138 14.96 17.58 -8.25
N LEU A 139 13.80 17.61 -8.89
CA LEU A 139 12.58 16.97 -8.37
C LEU A 139 12.77 15.46 -8.19
N ILE A 140 13.32 14.79 -9.20
CA ILE A 140 13.60 13.35 -9.16
C ILE A 140 14.57 13.02 -8.04
N GLU A 141 15.69 13.74 -7.96
CA GLU A 141 16.71 13.54 -6.93
C GLU A 141 16.13 13.72 -5.52
N GLY A 142 15.37 14.79 -5.30
CA GLY A 142 14.72 15.06 -4.01
C GLY A 142 13.73 13.96 -3.61
N LEU A 143 12.87 13.53 -4.54
CA LEU A 143 11.91 12.44 -4.29
C LEU A 143 12.62 11.11 -3.97
N GLU A 144 13.66 10.77 -4.72
CA GLU A 144 14.43 9.55 -4.48
C GLU A 144 15.23 9.61 -3.17
N ALA A 145 15.78 10.78 -2.81
CA ALA A 145 16.46 10.99 -1.54
C ALA A 145 15.50 10.83 -0.36
N VAL A 146 14.30 11.40 -0.43
CA VAL A 146 13.28 11.22 0.60
C VAL A 146 12.81 9.77 0.69
N ALA A 147 12.69 9.06 -0.44
CA ALA A 147 12.36 7.63 -0.44
C ALA A 147 13.45 6.78 0.23
N ARG A 148 14.74 7.09 -0.02
CA ARG A 148 15.86 6.44 0.69
C ARG A 148 15.80 6.72 2.19
N GLY A 149 15.57 7.98 2.58
CA GLY A 149 15.40 8.36 3.99
C GLY A 149 14.21 7.67 4.65
N TRP A 150 13.08 7.54 3.96
CA TRP A 150 11.92 6.79 4.43
C TRP A 150 12.26 5.32 4.69
N ASN A 151 12.97 4.68 3.78
CA ASN A 151 13.35 3.26 3.90
C ASN A 151 14.36 2.98 5.03
N ALA A 152 15.02 3.99 5.61
CA ALA A 152 15.85 3.80 6.79
C ALA A 152 15.02 3.41 8.03
N HIS A 153 13.80 3.95 8.13
CA HIS A 153 12.84 3.64 9.20
C HIS A 153 11.42 3.57 8.62
N PRO A 154 11.12 2.52 7.83
CA PRO A 154 9.85 2.45 7.12
C PRO A 154 8.69 2.24 8.09
N THR A 155 7.57 2.89 7.82
CA THR A 155 6.36 2.76 8.64
C THR A 155 5.35 1.84 7.96
N PRO A 156 5.01 0.67 8.55
CA PRO A 156 3.94 -0.20 8.05
C PRO A 156 2.60 0.52 7.96
N PHE A 157 1.86 0.24 6.89
CA PHE A 157 0.48 0.74 6.74
C PHE A 157 -0.50 -0.39 7.08
N VAL A 158 -1.68 -0.03 7.57
CA VAL A 158 -2.78 -0.97 7.85
C VAL A 158 -4.07 -0.43 7.24
N TRP A 159 -4.93 -1.33 6.73
CA TRP A 159 -6.19 -0.94 6.11
C TRP A 159 -7.11 -0.66 7.27
N ALA A 160 -7.41 0.62 7.49
CA ALA A 160 -8.26 1.03 8.61
C ALA A 160 -9.77 0.71 8.37
N GLY A 161 -10.09 -0.11 7.37
CA GLY A 161 -11.45 -0.51 7.02
C GLY A 161 -12.25 0.57 6.31
N GLN A 162 -13.56 0.35 6.22
CA GLN A 162 -14.49 1.25 5.53
C GLN A 162 -14.47 2.68 6.11
N ARG A 163 -14.67 3.68 5.26
CA ARG A 163 -14.65 5.10 5.62
C ARG A 163 -15.57 5.44 6.81
N ALA A 164 -16.76 4.86 6.88
CA ALA A 164 -17.71 5.09 7.95
C ALA A 164 -17.14 4.67 9.32
N LEU A 165 -16.63 3.43 9.41
CA LEU A 165 -15.97 2.90 10.61
C LEU A 165 -14.72 3.71 10.99
N ARG A 166 -13.95 4.21 10.00
CA ARG A 166 -12.83 5.12 10.27
C ARG A 166 -13.27 6.43 10.92
N ARG A 167 -14.35 7.04 10.42
CA ARG A 167 -14.92 8.27 10.99
C ARG A 167 -15.49 8.03 12.38
N GLN A 168 -16.14 6.89 12.59
CA GLN A 168 -16.65 6.48 13.89
C GLN A 168 -15.51 6.35 14.91
N ARG A 169 -14.47 5.55 14.62
CA ARG A 169 -13.29 5.41 15.50
C ARG A 169 -12.58 6.73 15.78
N ALA A 170 -12.54 7.63 14.79
CA ALA A 170 -11.96 8.97 14.97
C ALA A 170 -12.80 9.86 15.90
N ARG A 171 -14.13 9.70 15.90
CA ARG A 171 -15.04 10.35 16.86
C ARG A 171 -14.95 9.71 18.24
N GLU A 172 -14.83 8.38 18.32
CA GLU A 172 -14.68 7.65 19.59
C GLU A 172 -13.37 7.98 20.31
N ARG A 173 -12.30 8.31 19.57
CA ARG A 173 -11.02 8.81 20.13
C ARG A 173 -11.05 10.27 20.60
N ARG A 174 -12.19 10.95 20.47
CA ARG A 174 -12.39 12.33 20.92
C ARG A 174 -13.23 12.32 22.18
N TYR A 175 -12.65 12.69 23.31
CA TYR A 175 -13.38 12.82 24.56
C TYR A 175 -14.10 14.17 24.58
N ILE A 176 -15.42 14.12 24.75
CA ILE A 176 -16.25 15.33 24.81
C ILE A 176 -15.98 16.04 26.14
N LEU A 177 -15.59 17.30 26.06
CA LEU A 177 -15.31 18.13 27.22
C LEU A 177 -16.59 18.85 27.64
N SER A 178 -17.38 18.19 28.49
CA SER A 178 -18.66 18.73 29.00
C SER A 178 -19.68 19.03 27.89
N GLY A 179 -20.79 19.71 28.17
CA GLY A 179 -21.84 20.06 27.21
C GLY A 179 -21.43 21.03 26.09
N SER A 180 -20.14 21.33 25.94
CA SER A 180 -19.57 22.15 24.87
C SER A 180 -19.13 21.28 23.70
N GLY A 181 -19.15 21.81 22.47
CA GLY A 181 -18.65 21.12 21.27
C GLY A 181 -17.12 20.88 21.24
N ALA A 182 -16.42 21.09 22.35
CA ALA A 182 -14.99 20.90 22.49
C ALA A 182 -14.61 19.42 22.68
N THR A 183 -13.48 19.01 22.10
CA THR A 183 -12.99 17.62 22.17
C THR A 183 -11.48 17.56 22.43
N SER A 184 -11.00 16.57 23.19
CA SER A 184 -9.57 16.29 23.42
C SER A 184 -9.13 14.93 22.85
N TYR A 185 -7.83 14.80 22.53
CA TYR A 185 -7.21 13.56 22.04
C TYR A 185 -6.67 12.64 23.15
N PRO A 186 -6.05 13.15 24.23
CA PRO A 186 -5.93 12.39 25.48
C PRO A 186 -7.17 12.65 26.37
N PRO A 187 -7.62 11.67 27.17
CA PRO A 187 -8.55 11.95 28.26
C PRO A 187 -7.89 12.94 29.22
N ILE A 188 -8.65 13.94 29.69
CA ILE A 188 -8.14 14.86 30.72
C ILE A 188 -8.07 14.07 32.04
N PRO A 189 -6.89 13.96 32.67
CA PRO A 189 -6.77 13.31 33.98
C PRO A 189 -7.69 14.01 34.98
N ASN A 190 -8.50 13.24 35.72
CA ASN A 190 -9.27 13.78 36.83
C ASN A 190 -8.35 13.81 38.06
N PRO A 191 -7.94 14.97 38.59
CA PRO A 191 -6.94 15.05 39.66
C PRO A 191 -7.40 14.49 41.03
N GLY A 192 -8.59 13.88 41.12
CA GLY A 192 -9.13 13.32 42.36
C GLY A 192 -9.32 11.79 42.37
N VAL A 193 -8.86 11.06 41.35
CA VAL A 193 -8.99 9.59 41.28
C VAL A 193 -7.72 9.01 40.65
N ASP A 194 -6.93 8.31 41.46
CA ASP A 194 -5.80 7.53 40.93
C ASP A 194 -6.32 6.40 40.01
N LEU A 195 -5.48 5.91 39.10
CA LEU A 195 -5.83 4.91 38.07
C LEU A 195 -6.45 3.60 38.60
N ASN A 196 -6.45 3.40 39.93
CA ASN A 196 -7.04 2.27 40.65
C ASN A 196 -8.40 2.58 41.31
N GLY A 197 -8.98 3.78 41.15
CA GLY A 197 -10.34 4.09 41.59
C GLY A 197 -10.52 4.51 43.05
N ASP A 198 -9.44 4.65 43.83
CA ASP A 198 -9.53 5.13 45.22
C ASP A 198 -9.53 6.66 45.30
N LYS A 199 -10.46 7.20 46.09
CA LYS A 199 -10.51 8.62 46.44
C LYS A 199 -9.45 8.91 47.49
N GLN A 200 -8.49 9.77 47.18
CA GLN A 200 -7.61 10.35 48.19
C GLN A 200 -8.46 11.23 49.11
N THR A 201 -8.52 10.86 50.39
CA THR A 201 -9.06 11.70 51.47
C THR A 201 -7.90 12.49 52.07
N VAL A 202 -8.13 13.79 52.26
CA VAL A 202 -7.21 14.75 52.89
C VAL A 202 -7.10 14.47 54.39
#